data_AF-A0A7J7S7W4-F1
#
_entry.id   AF-A0A7J7S7W4-F1
#
_cell.length_a   1.000
_cell.length_b   1.000
_cell.length_c   1.000
_cell.angle_alpha   90.00
_cell.angle_beta   90.00
_cell.angle_gamma   90.00
#
_symmetry.space_group_name_H-M   'P 1'
#
loop_
_entity.id
_entity.type
_entity.pdbx_description
1 polymer ?
#
loop_
_entity_poly.entity_id
_entity_poly.type
_entity_poly.pdbx_seq_one_letter_code
_entity_poly.pdbx_strand_id
1 'polypeptide(L)'
;MSKTTDVTRNGEETPGDFYERLCEAFHVYTPFDLEVPENQRMINAAFVAQAAPDICQKLQKLEGFAGMNITQLLEVANKVYRNCEVVAKGEADKRMREKVTLLAAALQQGGDGPGEREPPHRQTGPGPCAPLKEDQ
;
A
#
# COMPACT_ATOMS: atom_id res chain seq x y z
N MET A 1 -26.15 6.78 -27.52
CA MET A 1 -25.10 6.22 -26.64
C MET A 1 -25.21 6.94 -25.31
N SER A 2 -25.83 6.28 -24.33
CA SER A 2 -26.33 6.90 -23.09
C SER A 2 -25.20 7.16 -22.08
N LYS A 3 -25.23 8.31 -21.41
CA LYS A 3 -24.22 8.81 -20.44
C LYS A 3 -24.10 8.02 -19.12
N THR A 4 -24.83 6.92 -18.96
CA THR A 4 -24.83 6.10 -17.74
C THR A 4 -23.58 5.22 -17.56
N THR A 5 -22.72 5.13 -18.57
CA THR A 5 -21.43 4.42 -18.51
C THR A 5 -20.27 5.24 -17.90
N ASP A 6 -20.46 6.54 -17.64
CA ASP A 6 -19.39 7.42 -17.11
C ASP A 6 -19.25 7.39 -15.57
N VAL A 7 -20.12 6.66 -14.86
CA VAL A 7 -20.03 6.52 -13.40
C VAL A 7 -18.95 5.48 -13.05
N THR A 8 -17.69 5.83 -13.31
CA THR A 8 -16.57 4.97 -12.93
C THR A 8 -16.32 5.10 -11.44
N ARG A 9 -15.98 3.99 -10.78
CA ARG A 9 -15.65 4.01 -9.37
C ARG A 9 -14.35 4.79 -9.11
N ASN A 10 -14.35 5.74 -8.20
CA ASN A 10 -13.16 6.43 -7.70
C ASN A 10 -12.42 5.54 -6.68
N GLY A 11 -11.09 5.56 -6.67
CA GLY A 11 -10.27 4.59 -5.92
C GLY A 11 -10.45 4.61 -4.39
N GLU A 12 -10.97 5.71 -3.84
CA GLU A 12 -11.13 5.93 -2.39
C GLU A 12 -12.59 5.84 -1.92
N GLU A 13 -13.55 5.69 -2.83
CA GLU A 13 -14.96 5.68 -2.43
C GLU A 13 -15.40 4.32 -1.89
N THR A 14 -16.32 4.33 -0.93
CA THR A 14 -16.86 3.07 -0.40
C THR A 14 -17.81 2.45 -1.43
N PRO A 15 -18.04 1.12 -1.37
CA PRO A 15 -19.01 0.47 -2.24
C PRO A 15 -20.43 1.05 -2.13
N GLY A 16 -20.82 1.56 -0.95
CA GLY A 16 -22.11 2.19 -0.72
C GLY A 16 -22.23 3.53 -1.45
N ASP A 17 -21.25 4.42 -1.25
CA ASP A 17 -21.23 5.75 -1.90
C ASP A 17 -21.26 5.61 -3.42
N PHE A 18 -20.52 4.63 -3.96
CA PHE A 18 -20.52 4.33 -5.38
C PHE A 18 -21.93 3.94 -5.89
N TYR A 19 -22.63 3.08 -5.15
CA TYR A 19 -23.97 2.64 -5.52
C TYR A 19 -25.00 3.78 -5.48
N GLU A 20 -24.89 4.69 -4.51
CA GLU A 20 -25.76 5.86 -4.41
C GLU A 20 -25.59 6.78 -5.63
N ARG A 21 -24.34 7.10 -6.01
CA ARG A 21 -24.06 7.88 -7.23
C ARG A 21 -24.59 7.19 -8.49
N LEU A 22 -24.49 5.87 -8.54
CA LEU A 22 -25.02 5.08 -9.65
C LEU A 22 -26.55 5.21 -9.72
N CYS A 23 -27.25 5.07 -8.59
CA CYS A 23 -28.70 5.28 -8.53
C CYS A 23 -29.10 6.70 -8.97
N GLU A 24 -28.40 7.73 -8.50
CA GLU A 24 -28.65 9.12 -8.91
C GLU A 24 -28.50 9.30 -10.43
N ALA A 25 -27.43 8.74 -11.01
CA ALA A 25 -27.23 8.80 -12.45
C ALA A 25 -28.35 8.07 -13.22
N PHE A 26 -28.76 6.89 -12.77
CA PHE A 26 -29.88 6.18 -13.39
C PHE A 26 -31.21 6.93 -13.26
N HIS A 27 -31.44 7.61 -12.14
CA HIS A 27 -32.62 8.44 -11.93
C HIS A 27 -32.66 9.66 -12.87
N VAL A 28 -31.50 10.29 -13.11
CA VAL A 28 -31.39 11.47 -13.97
C VAL A 28 -31.50 11.11 -15.46
N TYR A 29 -30.96 9.96 -15.88
CA TYR A 29 -30.79 9.65 -17.30
C TYR A 29 -31.75 8.61 -17.87
N THR A 30 -32.55 7.94 -17.04
CA THR A 30 -33.47 6.89 -17.51
C THR A 30 -34.89 7.14 -16.99
N PRO A 31 -35.92 7.22 -17.84
CA PRO A 31 -37.32 7.40 -17.43
C PRO A 31 -37.92 6.12 -16.81
N PHE A 32 -37.08 5.25 -16.27
CA PHE A 32 -37.45 3.96 -15.70
C PHE A 32 -37.61 4.09 -14.19
N ASP A 33 -38.66 3.47 -13.66
CA ASP A 33 -38.90 3.40 -12.23
C ASP A 33 -37.92 2.42 -11.57
N LEU A 34 -37.03 2.92 -10.71
CA LEU A 34 -35.99 2.14 -10.05
C LEU A 34 -36.56 1.14 -9.02
N GLU A 35 -37.85 1.25 -8.65
CA GLU A 35 -38.54 0.31 -7.77
C GLU A 35 -38.98 -0.98 -8.51
N VAL A 36 -38.96 -0.97 -9.85
CA VAL A 36 -39.30 -2.15 -10.65
C VAL A 36 -38.14 -3.18 -10.59
N PRO A 37 -38.42 -4.46 -10.30
CA PRO A 37 -37.39 -5.49 -10.17
C PRO A 37 -36.45 -5.63 -11.38
N GLU A 38 -36.97 -5.42 -12.60
CA GLU A 38 -36.19 -5.44 -13.84
C GLU A 38 -35.10 -4.35 -13.85
N ASN A 39 -35.45 -3.15 -13.37
CA ASN A 39 -34.55 -2.01 -13.32
C ASN A 39 -33.52 -2.17 -12.21
N GLN A 40 -33.90 -2.74 -11.07
CA GLN A 40 -32.95 -3.11 -10.03
C GLN A 40 -31.90 -4.11 -10.52
N ARG A 41 -32.27 -5.10 -11.34
CA ARG A 41 -31.28 -6.02 -11.93
C ARG A 41 -30.27 -5.29 -12.82
N MET A 42 -30.73 -4.31 -13.58
CA MET A 42 -29.85 -3.50 -14.44
C MET A 42 -28.86 -2.67 -13.61
N ILE A 43 -29.31 -2.03 -12.53
CA ILE A 43 -28.43 -1.25 -11.64
C ILE A 43 -27.46 -2.18 -10.91
N ASN A 44 -27.91 -3.36 -10.45
CA ASN A 44 -27.04 -4.36 -9.83
C ASN A 44 -25.95 -4.84 -10.80
N ALA A 45 -26.31 -5.10 -12.05
CA ALA A 45 -25.35 -5.47 -13.09
C ALA A 45 -24.36 -4.34 -13.37
N ALA A 46 -24.82 -3.09 -13.44
CA ALA A 46 -23.96 -1.93 -13.62
C ALA A 46 -23.01 -1.74 -12.43
N PHE A 47 -23.50 -1.87 -11.20
CA PHE A 47 -22.70 -1.82 -9.98
C PHE A 47 -21.55 -2.82 -10.03
N VAL A 48 -21.84 -4.06 -10.42
CA VAL A 48 -20.82 -5.12 -10.51
C VAL A 48 -19.85 -4.86 -11.66
N ALA A 49 -20.32 -4.39 -12.81
CA ALA A 49 -19.46 -4.13 -13.97
C ALA A 49 -18.53 -2.92 -13.77
N GLN A 50 -18.94 -1.95 -12.96
CA GLN A 50 -18.23 -0.68 -12.77
C GLN A 50 -17.53 -0.56 -11.40
N ALA A 51 -17.68 -1.58 -10.51
CA ALA A 51 -16.95 -1.65 -9.24
C ALA A 51 -15.44 -1.82 -9.43
N ALA A 52 -14.69 -1.74 -8.33
CA ALA A 52 -13.24 -1.97 -8.35
C ALA A 52 -12.92 -3.42 -8.83
N PRO A 53 -11.79 -3.64 -9.54
CA PRO A 53 -11.52 -4.93 -10.18
C PRO A 53 -11.50 -6.15 -9.23
N ASP A 54 -10.98 -5.96 -8.03
CA ASP A 54 -10.93 -6.96 -6.95
C ASP A 54 -12.34 -7.34 -6.45
N ILE A 55 -13.22 -6.35 -6.32
CA ILE A 55 -14.63 -6.53 -5.96
C ILE A 55 -15.38 -7.24 -7.09
N CYS A 56 -15.20 -6.81 -8.34
CA CYS A 56 -15.79 -7.45 -9.52
C CYS A 56 -15.43 -8.94 -9.58
N GLN A 57 -14.14 -9.24 -9.48
CA GLN A 57 -13.64 -10.61 -9.50
C GLN A 57 -14.19 -11.45 -8.35
N LYS A 58 -14.38 -10.85 -7.17
CA LYS A 58 -14.96 -11.58 -6.04
C LYS A 58 -16.43 -11.89 -6.28
N LEU A 59 -17.23 -10.90 -6.69
CA LEU A 59 -18.67 -11.05 -6.90
C LEU A 59 -18.98 -12.07 -8.00
N GLN A 60 -18.27 -12.02 -9.12
CA GLN A 60 -18.47 -12.95 -10.25
C GLN A 60 -18.10 -14.40 -9.93
N LYS A 61 -17.27 -14.64 -8.91
CA LYS A 61 -16.87 -16.00 -8.47
C LYS A 61 -17.83 -16.62 -7.46
N LEU A 62 -18.82 -15.87 -6.96
CA LEU A 62 -19.79 -16.40 -6.00
C LEU A 62 -20.85 -17.23 -6.72
N GLU A 63 -21.08 -18.45 -6.24
CA GLU A 63 -22.25 -19.23 -6.65
C GLU A 63 -23.53 -18.45 -6.31
N GLY A 64 -24.48 -18.46 -7.25
CA GLY A 64 -25.74 -17.72 -7.08
C GLY A 64 -25.65 -16.20 -7.27
N PHE A 65 -24.52 -15.67 -7.77
CA PHE A 65 -24.35 -14.24 -8.09
C PHE A 65 -25.55 -13.64 -8.85
N ALA A 66 -26.04 -14.33 -9.88
CA ALA A 66 -27.16 -13.87 -10.71
C ALA A 66 -28.48 -13.68 -9.93
N GLY A 67 -28.61 -14.29 -8.75
CA GLY A 67 -29.77 -14.16 -7.88
C GLY A 67 -29.57 -13.18 -6.71
N MET A 68 -28.41 -12.55 -6.57
CA MET A 68 -28.12 -11.66 -5.45
C MET A 68 -28.85 -10.32 -5.60
N ASN A 69 -29.44 -9.87 -4.49
CA ASN A 69 -29.98 -8.51 -4.40
C ASN A 69 -28.88 -7.51 -4.04
N ILE A 70 -29.20 -6.21 -4.11
CA ILE A 70 -28.21 -5.17 -3.88
C ILE A 70 -27.57 -5.22 -2.49
N THR A 71 -28.36 -5.51 -1.45
CA THR A 71 -27.85 -5.58 -0.08
C THR A 71 -26.77 -6.66 0.05
N GLN A 72 -26.98 -7.82 -0.58
CA GLN A 72 -25.99 -8.90 -0.60
C GLN A 72 -24.73 -8.52 -1.38
N LEU A 73 -24.89 -7.86 -2.54
CA LEU A 73 -23.77 -7.37 -3.34
C LEU A 73 -22.94 -6.34 -2.57
N LEU A 74 -23.59 -5.41 -1.88
CA LEU A 74 -22.94 -4.39 -1.04
C LEU A 74 -22.23 -5.02 0.15
N GLU A 75 -22.80 -6.03 0.80
CA GLU A 75 -22.16 -6.71 1.93
C GLU A 75 -20.82 -7.33 1.52
N VAL A 76 -20.82 -8.09 0.41
CA VAL A 76 -19.59 -8.68 -0.12
C VAL A 76 -18.60 -7.61 -0.56
N ALA A 77 -19.05 -6.58 -1.28
CA ALA A 77 -18.19 -5.51 -1.76
C ALA A 77 -17.53 -4.76 -0.59
N ASN A 78 -18.27 -4.47 0.48
CA ASN A 78 -17.75 -3.85 1.70
C ASN A 78 -16.71 -4.73 2.39
N LYS A 79 -16.94 -6.05 2.44
CA LYS A 79 -15.98 -6.99 3.02
C LYS A 79 -14.66 -7.02 2.23
N VAL A 80 -14.72 -7.00 0.90
CA VAL A 80 -13.53 -6.96 0.04
C VAL A 80 -12.81 -5.62 0.20
N TYR A 81 -13.54 -4.51 0.13
CA TYR A 81 -13.00 -3.16 0.30
C TYR A 81 -12.21 -3.02 1.61
N ARG A 82 -12.82 -3.39 2.75
CA ARG A 82 -12.16 -3.35 4.06
C ARG A 82 -10.92 -4.25 4.13
N ASN A 83 -10.98 -5.43 3.53
CA ASN A 83 -9.83 -6.34 3.52
C ASN A 83 -8.66 -5.74 2.72
N CYS A 84 -8.93 -5.14 1.56
CA CYS A 84 -7.92 -4.45 0.77
C CYS A 84 -7.29 -3.28 1.53
N GLU A 85 -8.08 -2.48 2.25
CA GLU A 85 -7.55 -1.41 3.10
C GLU A 85 -6.63 -1.93 4.22
N VAL A 86 -7.03 -3.03 4.88
CA VAL A 86 -6.22 -3.66 5.94
C VAL A 86 -4.91 -4.22 5.37
N VAL A 87 -4.95 -4.90 4.23
CA VAL A 87 -3.76 -5.44 3.56
C VAL A 87 -2.83 -4.31 3.13
N ALA A 88 -3.34 -3.25 2.47
CA ALA A 88 -2.55 -2.12 2.03
C ALA A 88 -1.84 -1.40 3.18
N LYS A 89 -2.55 -1.19 4.30
CA LYS A 89 -1.96 -0.60 5.51
C LYS A 89 -0.87 -1.48 6.11
N GLY A 90 -1.11 -2.80 6.18
CA GLY A 90 -0.12 -3.77 6.66
C GLY A 90 1.15 -3.82 5.82
N GLU A 91 1.02 -3.76 4.49
CA GLU A 91 2.17 -3.71 3.58
C GLU A 91 2.97 -2.41 3.70
N ALA A 92 2.29 -1.26 3.79
CA ALA A 92 2.95 0.03 3.96
C ALA A 92 3.75 0.07 5.27
N ASP A 93 3.15 -0.42 6.35
CA ASP A 93 3.76 -0.52 7.68
C ASP A 93 4.94 -1.51 7.70
N LYS A 94 4.81 -2.65 7.02
CA LYS A 94 5.93 -3.61 6.82
C LYS A 94 7.09 -2.96 6.05
N ARG A 95 6.81 -2.29 4.93
CA ARG A 95 7.84 -1.59 4.13
C ARG A 95 8.51 -0.48 4.93
N MET A 96 7.75 0.23 5.76
CA MET A 96 8.29 1.27 6.63
C MET A 96 9.24 0.67 7.68
N ARG A 97 8.83 -0.42 8.34
CA ARG A 97 9.70 -1.15 9.28
C ARG A 97 10.98 -1.64 8.62
N GLU A 98 10.90 -2.25 7.44
CA GLU A 98 12.08 -2.71 6.70
C GLU A 98 13.05 -1.55 6.41
N LYS A 99 12.54 -0.40 5.96
CA LYS A 99 13.36 0.80 5.73
C LYS A 99 14.01 1.31 7.01
N VAL A 100 13.27 1.37 8.12
CA VAL A 100 13.81 1.79 9.43
C VAL A 100 14.88 0.81 9.91
N THR A 101 14.66 -0.50 9.78
CA THR A 101 15.64 -1.52 10.15
C THR A 101 16.93 -1.40 9.33
N LEU A 102 16.82 -1.19 8.01
CA LEU A 102 17.98 -1.00 7.13
C LEU A 102 18.76 0.28 7.50
N LEU A 103 18.06 1.39 7.77
CA LEU A 103 18.69 2.64 8.21
C LEU A 103 19.41 2.47 9.56
N ALA A 104 18.79 1.80 10.53
CA ALA A 104 19.40 1.54 11.84
C ALA A 104 20.65 0.65 11.73
N ALA A 105 20.63 -0.36 10.86
CA ALA A 105 21.78 -1.22 10.61
C ALA A 105 22.94 -0.45 9.96
N ALA A 106 22.65 0.44 9.00
CA ALA A 106 23.67 1.27 8.35
C ALA A 106 24.36 2.23 9.34
N LEU A 107 23.61 2.81 10.27
CA LEU A 107 24.17 3.68 11.32
C LEU A 107 25.07 2.93 12.32
N GLN A 108 24.78 1.64 12.59
CA GLN A 108 25.62 0.80 13.45
C GLN A 108 26.94 0.38 12.80
N GLN A 109 26.99 0.24 11.47
CA GLN A 109 28.23 -0.09 10.75
C GLN A 109 29.16 1.12 10.55
N GLY A 110 28.69 2.35 10.81
CA GLY A 110 29.50 3.56 10.75
C GLY A 110 30.33 3.86 12.01
N GLY A 111 30.34 2.96 13.01
CA GLY A 111 30.92 3.20 14.33
C GLY A 111 32.15 2.37 14.72
N ASP A 112 32.62 1.44 13.90
CA ASP A 112 33.79 0.60 14.21
C ASP A 112 34.96 0.94 13.27
N GLY A 113 35.58 2.09 13.53
CA GLY A 113 36.92 2.37 13.02
C GLY A 113 37.91 1.46 13.76
N PRO A 114 38.89 0.84 13.07
CA PRO A 114 39.86 -0.03 13.72
C PRO A 114 40.67 0.77 14.74
N GLY A 115 40.47 0.43 16.01
CA GLY A 115 41.19 0.98 17.14
C GLY A 115 42.70 0.84 16.98
N GLU A 116 43.35 1.99 17.10
CA GLU A 116 44.63 2.22 17.75
C GLU A 116 45.64 1.05 17.73
N ARG A 117 46.51 1.04 16.70
CA ARG A 117 47.79 0.35 16.82
C ARG A 117 48.71 1.19 17.72
N GLU A 118 48.91 0.74 18.94
CA GLU A 118 50.03 1.21 19.76
C GLU A 118 51.37 0.98 19.02
N PRO A 119 52.27 1.99 18.97
CA PRO A 119 53.61 1.80 18.43
C PRO A 119 54.47 0.97 19.39
N PRO A 120 55.34 0.07 18.90
CA PRO A 120 56.15 -0.75 19.79
C PRO A 120 57.16 0.11 20.55
N HIS A 121 57.18 -0.07 21.87
CA HIS A 121 58.19 0.41 22.80
C HIS A 121 59.60 0.28 22.21
N ARG A 122 60.21 1.44 21.90
CA ARG A 122 61.63 1.51 21.57
C ARG A 122 62.41 1.46 22.88
N GLN A 123 62.97 0.29 23.17
CA GLN A 123 63.81 0.02 24.32
C GLN A 123 64.92 1.07 24.45
N THR A 124 64.98 1.70 25.61
CA THR A 124 66.04 2.59 26.06
C THR A 124 67.31 1.77 26.23
N GLY A 125 68.31 2.01 25.39
CA GLY A 125 69.68 1.52 25.59
C GLY A 125 70.61 2.70 25.84
N PRO A 126 71.40 2.72 26.94
CA PRO A 126 72.37 3.79 27.17
C PRO A 126 73.63 3.48 26.35
N GLY A 127 73.99 4.37 25.44
CA GLY A 127 75.23 4.30 24.65
C GLY A 127 76.02 5.62 24.79
N PRO A 128 77.33 5.57 25.07
CA PRO A 128 78.07 6.65 25.73
C PRO A 128 78.45 7.84 24.84
N CYS A 129 78.64 8.98 25.50
CA CYS A 129 79.13 10.23 24.92
C CYS A 129 80.63 10.22 24.56
N ALA A 130 80.92 10.95 23.49
CA ALA A 130 82.18 11.62 23.09
C ALA A 130 83.26 10.79 22.36
N PRO A 131 84.24 11.42 21.63
CA PRO A 131 84.40 12.85 21.30
C PRO A 131 84.63 13.11 19.78
N LEU A 132 84.25 14.29 19.28
CA LEU A 132 84.82 14.82 18.04
C LEU A 132 85.80 15.95 18.35
N LYS A 133 87.04 15.69 17.96
CA LYS A 133 88.23 16.52 17.98
C LYS A 133 88.17 17.63 16.92
N GLU A 134 88.73 18.77 17.35
CA GLU A 134 89.40 19.88 16.67
C GLU A 134 89.65 19.79 15.16
N ASP A 135 89.44 20.90 14.43
CA ASP A 135 90.53 21.80 14.00
C ASP A 135 89.95 22.93 13.11
N GLN A 136 89.98 24.17 13.61
CA GLN A 136 90.71 25.33 13.04
C GLN A 136 90.16 26.67 13.58
#